data_AF-A0A751QW90-F1
#
_entry.id   AF-A0A751QW90-F1
#
_cell.length_a   1.000
_cell.length_b   1.000
_cell.length_c   1.000
_cell.angle_alpha   90.00
_cell.angle_beta   90.00
_cell.angle_gamma   90.00
#
_symmetry.space_group_name_H-M   'P 1'
#
loop_
_entity.id
_entity.type
_entity.pdbx_description
1 polymer ?
#
loop_
_entity_poly.entity_id
_entity_poly.type
_entity_poly.pdbx_seq_one_letter_code
_entity_poly.pdbx_strand_id
1 'polypeptide(L)'
;NPFFFQLYMSKNNQFNEFILAQAVKHGAKAIILTVDSPVGGYREEDIKNNFQFPLGFANLEMFARKNDDGSKTGKGAGISEIYAQAKQAFTPEDIAYVHRISGLPVIVKGIQSPEDAEIAIQAGAAGIWVSNHGGRQLDSGPSSFDMLPAIAKVVNKRVPVIFDSGVRRGSHVFKALASGADIVAVGRPVLYGLNLGGAQGVASVIEQLNKELTINMMLGGARNIEQVKTTRLLTEKDLPQ
;
A
#
# COMPACT_ATOMS: atom_id res chain seq x y z
N ASN A 1 8.79 17.59 -5.24
CA ASN A 1 7.52 16.92 -4.83
C ASN A 1 7.83 15.79 -3.87
N PRO A 2 7.07 15.64 -2.77
CA PRO A 2 7.28 14.55 -1.82
C PRO A 2 6.85 13.20 -2.45
N PHE A 3 7.55 12.12 -2.11
CA PHE A 3 7.14 10.75 -2.42
C PHE A 3 7.57 9.79 -1.31
N PHE A 4 6.88 8.66 -1.21
CA PHE A 4 7.29 7.50 -0.41
C PHE A 4 7.83 6.42 -1.34
N PHE A 5 8.77 5.61 -0.88
CA PHE A 5 9.34 4.51 -1.65
C PHE A 5 8.83 3.17 -1.13
N GLN A 6 8.20 2.37 -1.99
CA GLN A 6 7.73 1.04 -1.62
C GLN A 6 8.83 0.00 -1.85
N LEU A 7 9.19 -0.72 -0.78
CA LEU A 7 10.18 -1.79 -0.78
C LEU A 7 9.49 -3.15 -0.73
N TYR A 8 9.83 -4.01 -1.69
CA TYR A 8 9.77 -5.46 -1.51
C TYR A 8 11.17 -5.89 -1.08
N MET A 9 11.33 -6.37 0.15
CA MET A 9 12.63 -6.84 0.60
C MET A 9 13.04 -8.06 -0.22
N SER A 10 14.28 -8.05 -0.69
CA SER A 10 14.94 -9.19 -1.31
C SER A 10 15.62 -10.06 -0.25
N LYS A 11 15.89 -11.32 -0.60
CA LYS A 11 16.84 -12.17 0.13
C LYS A 11 18.28 -11.62 0.08
N ASN A 12 18.60 -10.81 -0.93
CA ASN A 12 19.90 -10.16 -1.06
C ASN A 12 19.91 -8.83 -0.27
N ASN A 13 20.61 -8.80 0.87
CA ASN A 13 20.72 -7.58 1.69
C ASN A 13 21.46 -6.45 0.99
N GLN A 14 22.42 -6.75 0.11
CA GLN A 14 23.11 -5.71 -0.67
C GLN A 14 22.14 -4.99 -1.61
N PHE A 15 21.17 -5.71 -2.19
CA PHE A 15 20.10 -5.10 -2.98
C PHE A 15 19.22 -4.19 -2.11
N ASN A 16 18.80 -4.66 -0.94
CA ASN A 16 17.98 -3.89 -0.01
C ASN A 16 18.68 -2.58 0.40
N GLU A 17 19.94 -2.66 0.81
CA GLU A 17 20.75 -1.49 1.18
C GLU A 17 20.94 -0.54 0.02
N PHE A 18 21.26 -1.07 -1.17
CA PHE A 18 21.43 -0.27 -2.38
C PHE A 18 20.17 0.51 -2.72
N ILE A 19 19.01 -0.15 -2.77
CA ILE A 19 17.78 0.50 -3.23
C ILE A 19 17.23 1.47 -2.19
N LEU A 20 17.41 1.18 -0.89
CA LEU A 20 17.10 2.13 0.18
C LEU A 20 17.98 3.37 0.10
N ALA A 21 19.29 3.21 -0.16
CA ALA A 21 20.19 4.35 -0.35
C ALA A 21 19.78 5.20 -1.56
N GLN A 22 19.32 4.60 -2.66
CA GLN A 22 18.77 5.37 -3.79
C GLN A 22 17.49 6.11 -3.42
N ALA A 23 16.56 5.47 -2.70
CA ALA A 23 15.34 6.10 -2.24
C ALA A 23 15.64 7.35 -1.39
N VAL A 24 16.57 7.23 -0.43
CA VAL A 24 17.03 8.34 0.41
C VAL A 24 17.68 9.44 -0.43
N LYS A 25 18.63 9.08 -1.31
CA LYS A 25 19.33 10.01 -2.21
C LYS A 25 18.36 10.84 -3.06
N HIS A 26 17.26 10.24 -3.52
CA HIS A 26 16.26 10.91 -4.34
C HIS A 26 15.20 11.66 -3.53
N GLY A 27 15.26 11.63 -2.20
CA GLY A 27 14.43 12.46 -1.32
C GLY A 27 13.13 11.80 -0.85
N ALA A 28 13.08 10.47 -0.82
CA ALA A 28 11.95 9.74 -0.23
C ALA A 28 11.69 10.19 1.22
N LYS A 29 10.42 10.27 1.60
CA LYS A 29 10.00 10.74 2.94
C LYS A 29 9.62 9.62 3.90
N ALA A 30 9.37 8.42 3.38
CA ALA A 30 9.13 7.21 4.14
C ALA A 30 9.40 5.98 3.26
N ILE A 31 9.62 4.85 3.91
CA ILE A 31 9.67 3.53 3.25
C ILE A 31 8.36 2.80 3.53
N ILE A 32 7.72 2.30 2.48
CA ILE A 32 6.56 1.41 2.61
C ILE A 32 7.06 -0.01 2.47
N LEU A 33 7.07 -0.76 3.56
CA LEU A 33 7.45 -2.17 3.58
C LEU A 33 6.21 -3.03 3.32
N THR A 34 6.13 -3.64 2.14
CA THR A 34 5.00 -4.52 1.78
C THR A 34 5.29 -5.94 2.26
N VAL A 35 4.45 -6.44 3.19
CA VAL A 35 4.65 -7.75 3.84
C VAL A 35 3.59 -8.80 3.46
N ASP A 36 2.54 -8.42 2.73
CA ASP A 36 1.45 -9.31 2.28
C ASP A 36 1.76 -10.17 1.04
N SER A 37 3.01 -10.13 0.57
CA SER A 37 3.41 -10.80 -0.68
C SER A 37 4.73 -11.60 -0.59
N PRO A 38 4.89 -12.51 0.41
CA PRO A 38 6.04 -13.43 0.43
C PRO A 38 5.99 -14.42 -0.74
N VAL A 39 4.78 -14.71 -1.24
CA VAL A 39 4.52 -15.47 -2.48
C VAL A 39 3.47 -14.75 -3.31
N GLY A 40 3.41 -15.06 -4.61
CA GLY A 40 2.34 -14.54 -5.47
C GLY A 40 0.99 -15.19 -5.15
N GLY A 41 -0.08 -14.38 -5.11
CA GLY A 41 -1.44 -14.93 -5.09
C GLY A 41 -1.75 -15.74 -6.36
N TYR A 42 -2.69 -16.68 -6.27
CA TYR A 42 -3.12 -17.49 -7.41
C TYR A 42 -4.03 -16.67 -8.33
N ARG A 43 -3.46 -16.15 -9.43
CA ARG A 43 -4.15 -15.24 -10.35
C ARG A 43 -4.46 -15.95 -11.66
N GLU A 44 -5.67 -16.48 -11.77
CA GLU A 44 -6.08 -17.28 -12.94
C GLU A 44 -5.97 -16.55 -14.27
N GLU A 45 -6.28 -15.25 -14.30
CA GLU A 45 -6.17 -14.44 -15.53
C GLU A 45 -4.72 -14.37 -16.03
N ASP A 46 -3.75 -14.23 -15.13
CA ASP A 46 -2.33 -14.21 -15.51
C ASP A 46 -1.91 -15.57 -16.09
N ILE A 47 -2.41 -16.68 -15.54
CA ILE A 47 -2.13 -18.05 -16.01
C ILE A 47 -2.78 -18.31 -17.37
N LYS A 48 -4.09 -18.03 -17.52
CA LYS A 48 -4.85 -18.24 -18.76
C LYS A 48 -4.27 -17.45 -19.93
N ASN A 49 -3.77 -16.25 -19.65
CA ASN A 49 -3.16 -15.38 -20.66
C ASN A 49 -1.66 -15.60 -20.85
N ASN A 50 -1.04 -16.53 -20.09
CA ASN A 50 0.41 -16.73 -20.04
C ASN A 50 1.16 -15.39 -19.90
N PHE A 51 0.70 -14.56 -18.96
CA PHE A 51 1.18 -13.20 -18.82
C PHE A 51 2.66 -13.17 -18.39
N GLN A 52 3.47 -12.44 -19.14
CA GLN A 52 4.86 -12.15 -18.83
C GLN A 52 5.08 -10.64 -18.83
N PHE A 53 5.92 -10.14 -17.93
CA PHE A 53 6.19 -8.71 -17.88
C PHE A 53 6.89 -8.25 -19.17
N PRO A 54 6.29 -7.31 -19.92
CA PRO A 54 6.86 -6.85 -21.19
C PRO A 54 8.04 -5.89 -21.00
N LEU A 55 8.19 -5.32 -19.79
CA LEU A 55 9.23 -4.37 -19.41
C LEU A 55 10.10 -4.97 -18.29
N GLY A 56 11.39 -4.60 -18.28
CA GLY A 56 12.27 -4.89 -17.15
C GLY A 56 11.98 -3.99 -15.96
N PHE A 57 12.47 -4.37 -14.77
CA PHE A 57 12.38 -3.53 -13.58
C PHE A 57 13.63 -2.67 -13.46
N ALA A 58 13.51 -1.39 -13.78
CA ALA A 58 14.62 -0.43 -13.79
C ALA A 58 15.45 -0.43 -12.49
N ASN A 59 14.83 -0.64 -11.33
CA ASN A 59 15.53 -0.72 -10.05
C ASN A 59 16.43 -1.97 -9.93
N LEU A 60 15.99 -3.12 -10.46
CA LEU A 60 16.80 -4.34 -10.53
C LEU A 60 17.91 -4.17 -11.56
N GLU A 61 17.60 -3.60 -12.73
CA GLU A 61 18.60 -3.31 -13.77
C GLU A 61 19.69 -2.37 -13.27
N MET A 62 19.32 -1.34 -12.50
CA MET A 62 20.26 -0.40 -11.92
C MET A 62 21.22 -1.08 -10.93
N PHE A 63 20.73 -2.05 -10.14
CA PHE A 63 21.57 -2.84 -9.24
C PHE A 63 22.50 -3.78 -10.02
N ALA A 64 21.96 -4.52 -11.00
CA ALA A 64 22.73 -5.44 -11.83
C ALA A 64 23.89 -4.75 -12.55
N ARG A 65 23.63 -3.57 -13.15
CA ARG A 65 24.67 -2.76 -13.82
C ARG A 65 25.76 -2.27 -12.87
N LYS A 66 25.44 -2.01 -11.60
CA LYS A 66 26.41 -1.52 -10.62
C LYS A 66 27.35 -2.64 -10.14
N ASN A 67 26.84 -3.88 -10.04
CA ASN A 67 27.59 -5.00 -9.47
C ASN A 67 28.21 -5.94 -10.51
N ASP A 68 27.98 -5.70 -11.80
CA ASP A 68 28.52 -6.50 -12.92
C ASP A 68 28.25 -8.01 -12.77
N ASP A 69 27.10 -8.37 -12.19
CA ASP A 69 26.82 -9.72 -11.70
C ASP A 69 25.96 -10.57 -12.66
N GLY A 70 25.59 -10.01 -13.82
CA GLY A 70 24.74 -10.68 -14.80
C GLY A 70 23.32 -11.02 -14.30
N SER A 71 22.88 -10.42 -13.19
CA SER A 71 21.57 -10.73 -12.59
C SER A 71 20.39 -10.35 -13.49
N LYS A 72 19.30 -11.12 -13.38
CA LYS A 72 18.10 -10.97 -14.23
C LYS A 72 17.46 -9.60 -14.06
N THR A 73 17.16 -8.94 -15.17
CA THR A 73 16.54 -7.60 -15.24
C THR A 73 15.02 -7.62 -14.96
N GLY A 74 14.44 -8.81 -14.81
CA GLY A 74 13.01 -9.05 -14.63
C GLY A 74 12.17 -9.00 -15.91
N LYS A 75 12.75 -8.61 -17.05
CA LYS A 75 12.09 -8.69 -18.36
C LYS A 75 11.82 -10.16 -18.72
N GLY A 76 10.59 -10.47 -19.10
CA GLY A 76 10.17 -11.84 -19.46
C GLY A 76 9.94 -12.76 -18.25
N ALA A 77 10.09 -12.27 -17.02
CA ALA A 77 9.76 -13.03 -15.82
C ALA A 77 8.25 -13.04 -15.58
N GLY A 78 7.72 -14.17 -15.10
CA GLY A 78 6.38 -14.24 -14.53
C GLY A 78 6.29 -13.56 -13.16
N ILE A 79 5.09 -13.18 -12.72
CA ILE A 79 4.90 -12.53 -11.42
C ILE A 79 5.43 -13.38 -10.24
N SER A 80 5.20 -14.69 -10.28
CA SER A 80 5.66 -15.61 -9.23
C SER A 80 7.17 -15.71 -9.15
N GLU A 81 7.88 -15.57 -10.28
CA GLU A 81 9.34 -15.56 -10.32
C GLU A 81 9.92 -14.30 -9.68
N ILE A 82 9.25 -13.16 -9.85
CA ILE A 82 9.64 -11.90 -9.20
C ILE A 82 9.46 -12.01 -7.68
N TYR A 83 8.32 -12.55 -7.23
CA TYR A 83 8.09 -12.77 -5.80
C TYR A 83 9.03 -13.83 -5.20
N ALA A 84 9.52 -14.80 -5.97
CA ALA A 84 10.48 -15.80 -5.47
C ALA A 84 11.82 -15.18 -5.02
N GLN A 85 12.17 -14.01 -5.56
CA GLN A 85 13.34 -13.22 -5.16
C GLN A 85 13.08 -12.35 -3.92
N ALA A 86 11.81 -12.15 -3.56
CA ALA A 86 11.44 -11.49 -2.33
C ALA A 86 11.77 -12.37 -1.11
N LYS A 87 12.05 -11.70 0.00
CA LYS A 87 12.18 -12.34 1.31
C LYS A 87 10.82 -12.95 1.68
N GLN A 88 10.82 -14.22 2.08
CA GLN A 88 9.60 -14.95 2.45
C GLN A 88 9.37 -14.95 3.96
N ALA A 89 10.43 -15.19 4.73
CA ALA A 89 10.38 -15.23 6.18
C ALA A 89 10.54 -13.81 6.76
N PHE A 90 9.48 -13.00 6.64
CA PHE A 90 9.43 -11.69 7.30
C PHE A 90 9.37 -11.86 8.81
N THR A 91 10.12 -11.02 9.49
CA THR A 91 10.19 -10.96 10.95
C THR A 91 9.99 -9.51 11.41
N PRO A 92 9.47 -9.26 12.62
CA PRO A 92 9.33 -7.89 13.13
C PRO A 92 10.65 -7.09 13.10
N GLU A 93 11.79 -7.75 13.25
CA GLU A 93 13.13 -7.16 13.19
C GLU A 93 13.45 -6.53 11.82
N ASP A 94 12.77 -6.96 10.75
CA ASP A 94 12.93 -6.37 9.42
C ASP A 94 12.46 -4.92 9.36
N ILE A 95 11.47 -4.54 10.18
CA ILE A 95 10.98 -3.17 10.28
C ILE A 95 12.10 -2.28 10.83
N ALA A 96 12.72 -2.70 11.94
CA ALA A 96 13.85 -2.01 12.55
C ALA A 96 15.08 -1.99 11.64
N TYR A 97 15.35 -3.08 10.91
CA TYR A 97 16.42 -3.14 9.91
C TYR A 97 16.25 -2.09 8.82
N VAL A 98 15.07 -2.01 8.21
CA VAL A 98 14.78 -1.03 7.14
C VAL A 98 14.88 0.40 7.68
N HIS A 99 14.38 0.65 8.88
CA HIS A 99 14.51 1.96 9.53
C HIS A 99 15.99 2.33 9.74
N ARG A 100 16.80 1.42 10.29
CA ARG A 100 18.22 1.65 10.56
C ARG A 100 19.03 1.95 9.29
N ILE A 101 18.78 1.23 8.21
CA ILE A 101 19.51 1.41 6.95
C ILE A 101 19.08 2.69 6.23
N SER A 102 17.79 3.02 6.22
CA SER A 102 17.27 4.18 5.48
C SER A 102 17.31 5.49 6.27
N GLY A 103 17.24 5.43 7.60
CA GLY A 103 17.00 6.59 8.46
C GLY A 103 15.60 7.21 8.31
N LEU A 104 14.68 6.53 7.59
CA LEU A 104 13.34 7.04 7.27
C LEU A 104 12.26 6.33 8.09
N PRO A 105 11.09 6.97 8.31
CA PRO A 105 9.90 6.30 8.84
C PRO A 105 9.51 5.08 8.01
N VAL A 106 9.18 3.96 8.65
CA VAL A 106 8.74 2.73 7.98
C VAL A 106 7.24 2.53 8.17
N ILE A 107 6.52 2.45 7.07
CA ILE A 107 5.08 2.15 7.02
C ILE A 107 4.92 0.69 6.62
N VAL A 108 4.23 -0.10 7.44
CA VAL A 108 4.02 -1.53 7.14
C VAL A 108 2.72 -1.71 6.38
N LYS A 109 2.81 -2.19 5.14
CA LYS A 109 1.67 -2.39 4.23
C LYS A 109 1.30 -3.86 4.11
N GLY A 110 0.00 -4.12 4.15
CA GLY A 110 -0.58 -5.46 4.00
C GLY A 110 -1.30 -5.96 5.24
N ILE A 111 -1.48 -5.08 6.24
CA ILE A 111 -2.09 -5.45 7.52
C ILE A 111 -3.59 -5.66 7.35
N GLN A 112 -4.06 -6.82 7.78
CA GLN A 112 -5.48 -7.20 7.80
C GLN A 112 -5.93 -7.72 9.17
N SER A 113 -5.04 -7.82 10.17
CA SER A 113 -5.38 -8.21 11.54
C SER A 113 -5.01 -7.09 12.53
N PRO A 114 -5.81 -6.86 13.59
CA PRO A 114 -5.42 -5.95 14.67
C PRO A 114 -4.15 -6.38 15.39
N GLU A 115 -3.90 -7.69 15.51
CA GLU A 115 -2.72 -8.27 16.15
C GLU A 115 -1.44 -7.90 15.40
N ASP A 116 -1.43 -8.01 14.07
CA ASP A 116 -0.25 -7.64 13.27
C ASP A 116 0.01 -6.12 13.30
N ALA A 117 -1.04 -5.30 13.46
CA ALA A 117 -0.87 -3.86 13.66
C ALA A 117 -0.13 -3.57 14.98
N GLU A 118 -0.49 -4.26 16.07
CA GLU A 118 0.20 -4.15 17.35
C GLU A 118 1.66 -4.61 17.24
N ILE A 119 1.90 -5.78 16.63
CA ILE A 119 3.26 -6.31 16.43
C ILE A 119 4.12 -5.33 15.62
N ALA A 120 3.58 -4.78 14.53
CA ALA A 120 4.28 -3.83 13.69
C ALA A 120 4.64 -2.54 14.46
N ILE A 121 3.71 -2.00 15.26
CA ILE A 121 3.96 -0.81 16.09
C ILE A 121 5.05 -1.10 17.13
N GLN A 122 4.96 -2.23 17.83
CA GLN A 122 5.97 -2.64 18.82
C GLN A 122 7.36 -2.80 18.20
N ALA A 123 7.42 -3.23 16.94
CA ALA A 123 8.64 -3.35 16.16
C ALA A 123 9.17 -2.03 15.57
N GLY A 124 8.50 -0.91 15.84
CA GLY A 124 8.93 0.43 15.43
C GLY A 124 8.35 0.91 14.10
N ALA A 125 7.26 0.33 13.60
CA ALA A 125 6.55 0.89 12.46
C ALA A 125 6.06 2.30 12.79
N ALA A 126 6.32 3.25 11.90
CA ALA A 126 5.90 4.64 12.01
C ALA A 126 4.53 4.91 11.34
N GLY A 127 3.91 3.87 10.79
CA GLY A 127 2.58 3.92 10.19
C GLY A 127 2.09 2.52 9.81
N ILE A 128 0.77 2.35 9.83
CA ILE A 128 0.11 1.10 9.43
C ILE A 128 -0.64 1.35 8.12
N TRP A 129 -0.45 0.47 7.15
CA TRP A 129 -1.20 0.51 5.90
C TRP A 129 -2.07 -0.74 5.76
N VAL A 130 -3.36 -0.55 6.04
CA VAL A 130 -4.43 -1.55 5.93
C VAL A 130 -4.70 -1.81 4.45
N SER A 131 -4.38 -3.03 4.01
CA SER A 131 -4.45 -3.42 2.61
C SER A 131 -4.57 -4.93 2.49
N ASN A 132 -5.37 -5.40 1.55
CA ASN A 132 -5.34 -6.80 1.08
C ASN A 132 -4.79 -6.90 -0.35
N HIS A 133 -3.96 -5.92 -0.73
CA HIS A 133 -3.33 -5.84 -2.05
C HIS A 133 -4.32 -5.74 -3.22
N GLY A 134 -5.47 -5.10 -2.98
CA GLY A 134 -6.56 -5.01 -3.94
C GLY A 134 -7.19 -6.37 -4.30
N GLY A 135 -7.17 -7.35 -3.39
CA GLY A 135 -7.71 -8.69 -3.61
C GLY A 135 -6.87 -9.53 -4.57
N ARG A 136 -5.54 -9.36 -4.55
CA ARG A 136 -4.61 -10.04 -5.49
C ARG A 136 -3.70 -11.08 -4.84
N GLN A 137 -3.80 -11.22 -3.52
CA GLN A 137 -2.94 -12.07 -2.70
C GLN A 137 -3.76 -13.20 -2.08
N LEU A 138 -4.08 -13.16 -0.79
CA LEU A 138 -4.88 -14.19 -0.12
C LEU A 138 -6.36 -14.08 -0.51
N ASP A 139 -6.84 -15.05 -1.30
CA ASP A 139 -8.27 -15.20 -1.59
C ASP A 139 -9.04 -15.69 -0.34
N SER A 140 -10.34 -15.41 -0.30
CA SER A 140 -11.24 -15.67 0.85
C SER A 140 -10.84 -14.95 2.15
N GLY A 141 -9.88 -14.02 2.09
CA GLY A 141 -9.66 -13.05 3.15
C GLY A 141 -10.81 -12.03 3.27
N PRO A 142 -10.93 -11.33 4.40
CA PRO A 142 -11.97 -10.33 4.60
C PRO A 142 -11.82 -9.16 3.63
N SER A 143 -12.90 -8.39 3.48
CA SER A 143 -12.79 -7.10 2.80
C SER A 143 -11.89 -6.17 3.62
N SER A 144 -11.05 -5.40 2.92
CA SER A 144 -10.09 -4.54 3.63
C SER A 144 -10.78 -3.47 4.48
N PHE A 145 -11.94 -2.97 4.02
CA PHE A 145 -12.72 -1.98 4.76
C PHE A 145 -13.31 -2.54 6.06
N ASP A 146 -13.74 -3.80 6.07
CA ASP A 146 -14.32 -4.41 7.28
C ASP A 146 -13.27 -4.58 8.39
N MET A 147 -12.00 -4.75 8.02
CA MET A 147 -10.90 -4.84 8.98
C MET A 147 -10.43 -3.48 9.51
N LEU A 148 -10.67 -2.39 8.77
CA LEU A 148 -10.16 -1.06 9.09
C LEU A 148 -10.58 -0.57 10.50
N PRO A 149 -11.86 -0.61 10.93
CA PRO A 149 -12.25 -0.12 12.25
C PRO A 149 -11.57 -0.89 13.41
N ALA A 150 -11.45 -2.21 13.29
CA ALA A 150 -10.83 -3.04 14.31
C ALA A 150 -9.33 -2.76 14.43
N ILE A 151 -8.64 -2.62 13.29
CA ILE A 151 -7.22 -2.25 13.25
C ILE A 151 -7.02 -0.84 13.80
N ALA A 152 -7.79 0.15 13.33
CA ALA A 152 -7.68 1.54 13.80
C ALA A 152 -7.90 1.67 15.31
N LYS A 153 -8.83 0.88 15.87
CA LYS A 153 -9.06 0.81 17.32
C LYS A 153 -7.82 0.34 18.08
N VAL A 154 -7.14 -0.70 17.59
CA VAL A 154 -5.89 -1.17 18.22
C VAL A 154 -4.79 -0.13 18.03
N VAL A 155 -4.57 0.37 16.81
CA VAL A 155 -3.56 1.42 16.53
C VAL A 155 -3.75 2.62 17.47
N ASN A 156 -4.99 3.00 17.76
CA ASN A 156 -5.35 4.00 18.76
C ASN A 156 -4.55 5.31 18.62
N LYS A 157 -4.44 5.80 17.38
CA LYS A 157 -3.74 7.04 17.02
C LYS A 157 -2.23 7.09 17.38
N ARG A 158 -1.62 5.97 17.76
CA ARG A 158 -0.17 5.90 18.05
C ARG A 158 0.68 6.20 16.82
N VAL A 159 0.20 5.80 15.65
CA VAL A 159 0.79 6.07 14.33
C VAL A 159 -0.30 6.32 13.30
N PRO A 160 0.00 7.00 12.18
CA PRO A 160 -0.96 7.20 11.11
C PRO A 160 -1.41 5.88 10.46
N VAL A 161 -2.68 5.85 10.03
CA VAL A 161 -3.28 4.73 9.31
C VAL A 161 -3.53 5.09 7.85
N ILE A 162 -2.96 4.33 6.92
CA ILE A 162 -3.25 4.41 5.49
C ILE A 162 -4.19 3.25 5.11
N PHE A 163 -5.17 3.52 4.24
CA PHE A 163 -6.13 2.53 3.78
C PHE A 163 -6.16 2.43 2.24
N ASP A 164 -6.24 1.21 1.68
CA ASP A 164 -6.51 1.00 0.25
C ASP A 164 -7.51 -0.16 -0.02
N SER A 165 -7.42 -0.81 -1.19
CA SER A 165 -8.24 -1.97 -1.54
C SER A 165 -9.74 -1.73 -1.74
N GLY A 166 -10.10 -1.08 -2.86
CA GLY A 166 -11.50 -1.00 -3.34
C GLY A 166 -12.10 0.41 -3.41
N VAL A 167 -11.30 1.43 -3.08
CA VAL A 167 -11.72 2.84 -3.14
C VAL A 167 -11.98 3.26 -4.60
N ARG A 168 -13.18 3.77 -4.87
CA ARG A 168 -13.64 4.17 -6.22
C ARG A 168 -14.48 5.45 -6.24
N ARG A 169 -14.96 5.90 -5.08
CA ARG A 169 -15.87 7.05 -4.93
C ARG A 169 -15.41 7.93 -3.78
N GLY A 170 -15.81 9.20 -3.81
CA GLY A 170 -15.60 10.12 -2.69
C GLY A 170 -16.24 9.64 -1.39
N SER A 171 -17.37 8.94 -1.47
CA SER A 171 -18.05 8.35 -0.30
C SER A 171 -17.25 7.20 0.31
N HIS A 172 -16.43 6.50 -0.47
CA HIS A 172 -15.55 5.45 0.05
C HIS A 172 -14.38 6.09 0.81
N VAL A 173 -13.84 7.20 0.29
CA VAL A 173 -12.81 7.99 0.99
C VAL A 173 -13.38 8.53 2.31
N PHE A 174 -14.59 9.12 2.28
CA PHE A 174 -15.28 9.61 3.47
C PHE A 174 -15.43 8.51 4.52
N LYS A 175 -15.96 7.35 4.13
CA LYS A 175 -16.16 6.20 5.03
C LYS A 175 -14.84 5.68 5.61
N ALA A 176 -13.78 5.58 4.81
CA ALA A 176 -12.48 5.13 5.30
C ALA A 176 -11.90 6.09 6.36
N LEU A 177 -11.97 7.40 6.12
CA LEU A 177 -11.54 8.41 7.08
C LEU A 177 -12.37 8.33 8.38
N ALA A 178 -13.70 8.26 8.26
CA ALA A 178 -14.61 8.11 9.40
C ALA A 178 -14.41 6.80 10.18
N SER A 179 -13.89 5.75 9.52
CA SER A 179 -13.56 4.46 10.12
C SER A 179 -12.14 4.39 10.72
N GLY A 180 -11.40 5.50 10.72
CA GLY A 180 -10.10 5.61 11.41
C GLY A 180 -8.86 5.62 10.52
N ALA A 181 -9.00 5.77 9.19
CA ALA A 181 -7.87 6.08 8.32
C ALA A 181 -7.48 7.57 8.40
N ASP A 182 -6.19 7.87 8.23
CA ASP A 182 -5.67 9.22 8.04
C ASP A 182 -5.51 9.59 6.56
N ILE A 183 -5.15 8.60 5.74
CA ILE A 183 -4.92 8.75 4.29
C ILE A 183 -5.55 7.56 3.56
N VAL A 184 -6.09 7.81 2.37
CA VAL A 184 -6.63 6.78 1.50
C VAL A 184 -5.81 6.71 0.20
N ALA A 185 -5.28 5.54 -0.12
CA ALA A 185 -4.51 5.30 -1.33
C ALA A 185 -5.36 4.67 -2.44
N VAL A 186 -5.05 5.01 -3.69
CA VAL A 186 -5.84 4.63 -4.87
C VAL A 186 -4.92 3.98 -5.91
N GLY A 187 -5.23 2.72 -6.25
CA GLY A 187 -4.46 1.93 -7.23
C GLY A 187 -5.11 1.92 -8.61
N ARG A 188 -5.91 0.88 -8.90
CA ARG A 188 -6.50 0.61 -10.23
C ARG A 188 -7.09 1.84 -10.96
N PRO A 189 -7.91 2.71 -10.34
CA PRO A 189 -8.44 3.89 -11.04
C PRO A 189 -7.36 4.81 -11.61
N VAL A 190 -6.27 5.02 -10.87
CA VAL A 190 -5.14 5.85 -11.32
C VAL A 190 -4.44 5.21 -12.52
N LEU A 191 -4.24 3.88 -12.50
CA LEU A 191 -3.67 3.15 -13.64
C LEU A 191 -4.58 3.20 -14.88
N TYR A 192 -5.91 3.11 -14.69
CA TYR A 192 -6.86 3.23 -15.81
C TYR A 192 -6.85 4.65 -16.39
N GLY A 193 -6.83 5.69 -15.54
CA GLY A 193 -6.70 7.07 -15.98
C GLY A 193 -5.38 7.32 -16.73
N LEU A 194 -4.27 6.76 -16.23
CA LEU A 194 -2.97 6.82 -16.89
C LEU A 194 -3.04 6.25 -18.32
N ASN A 195 -3.70 5.10 -18.50
CA ASN A 195 -3.85 4.48 -19.81
C ASN A 195 -4.73 5.30 -20.77
N LEU A 196 -5.72 6.03 -20.25
CA LEU A 196 -6.65 6.81 -21.07
C LEU A 196 -6.12 8.19 -21.47
N GLY A 197 -5.21 8.79 -20.68
CA GLY A 197 -4.82 10.19 -20.90
C GLY A 197 -3.48 10.59 -20.30
N GLY A 198 -2.58 9.63 -20.04
CA GLY A 198 -1.28 9.91 -19.45
C GLY A 198 -1.39 10.66 -18.11
N ALA A 199 -0.52 11.64 -17.90
CA ALA A 199 -0.52 12.46 -16.69
C ALA A 199 -1.84 13.21 -16.45
N GLN A 200 -2.50 13.68 -17.52
CA GLN A 200 -3.80 14.36 -17.42
C GLN A 200 -4.89 13.40 -16.95
N GLY A 201 -4.92 12.17 -17.47
CA GLY A 201 -5.87 11.16 -17.02
C GLY A 201 -5.70 10.77 -15.55
N VAL A 202 -4.46 10.72 -15.05
CA VAL A 202 -4.20 10.57 -13.60
C VAL A 202 -4.76 11.76 -12.81
N ALA A 203 -4.48 12.99 -13.26
CA ALA A 203 -5.00 14.19 -12.61
C ALA A 203 -6.54 14.21 -12.55
N SER A 204 -7.21 13.86 -13.65
CA SER A 204 -8.68 13.80 -13.72
C SER A 204 -9.28 12.78 -12.73
N VAL A 205 -8.64 11.63 -12.53
CA VAL A 205 -9.10 10.64 -11.53
C VAL A 205 -9.04 11.20 -10.11
N ILE A 206 -7.93 11.87 -9.76
CA ILE A 206 -7.76 12.48 -8.44
C ILE A 206 -8.74 13.65 -8.24
N GLU A 207 -8.91 14.50 -9.26
CA GLU A 207 -9.85 15.61 -9.23
C GLU A 207 -11.30 15.12 -9.04
N GLN A 208 -11.70 14.07 -9.76
CA GLN A 208 -13.04 13.48 -9.61
C GLN A 208 -13.28 12.93 -8.19
N LEU A 209 -12.31 12.22 -7.61
CA LEU A 209 -12.42 11.72 -6.24
C LEU A 209 -12.52 12.87 -5.22
N ASN A 210 -11.74 13.93 -5.41
CA ASN A 210 -11.81 15.13 -4.56
C ASN A 210 -13.15 15.84 -4.68
N LYS A 211 -13.69 15.98 -5.90
CA LYS A 211 -15.01 16.57 -6.15
C LYS A 211 -16.12 15.78 -5.46
N GLU A 212 -16.12 14.45 -5.63
CA GLU A 212 -17.09 13.60 -4.93
C GLU A 212 -16.93 13.67 -3.41
N LEU A 213 -15.69 13.64 -2.88
CA LEU A 213 -15.45 13.75 -1.45
C LEU A 213 -16.00 15.08 -0.91
N THR A 214 -15.78 16.18 -1.62
CA THR A 214 -16.29 17.51 -1.25
C THR A 214 -17.82 17.51 -1.18
N ILE A 215 -18.50 16.88 -2.14
CA ILE A 215 -19.97 16.72 -2.11
C ILE A 215 -20.40 15.91 -0.88
N ASN A 216 -19.76 14.78 -0.60
CA ASN A 216 -20.08 13.95 0.56
C ASN A 216 -19.82 14.69 1.88
N MET A 217 -18.77 15.50 1.95
CA MET A 217 -18.47 16.38 3.09
C MET A 217 -19.57 17.43 3.31
N MET A 218 -20.01 18.10 2.25
CA MET A 218 -21.11 19.08 2.32
C MET A 218 -22.43 18.45 2.77
N LEU A 219 -22.82 17.32 2.17
CA LEU A 219 -24.06 16.63 2.49
C LEU A 219 -24.01 15.94 3.87
N GLY A 220 -22.83 15.47 4.28
CA GLY A 220 -22.58 14.85 5.58
C GLY A 220 -22.32 15.86 6.71
N GLY A 221 -22.35 17.17 6.44
CA GLY A 221 -22.14 18.21 7.45
C GLY A 221 -20.71 18.31 8.00
N ALA A 222 -19.71 17.81 7.27
CA ALA A 222 -18.30 17.85 7.67
C ALA A 222 -17.56 18.97 6.93
N ARG A 223 -17.15 20.03 7.65
CA ARG A 223 -16.46 21.20 7.09
C ARG A 223 -15.01 20.92 6.70
N ASN A 224 -14.37 19.95 7.33
CA ASN A 224 -12.96 19.60 7.11
C ASN A 224 -12.71 18.11 7.37
N ILE A 225 -11.51 17.64 7.03
CA ILE A 225 -11.12 16.22 7.14
C ILE A 225 -11.21 15.71 8.58
N GLU A 226 -10.87 16.52 9.59
CA GLU A 226 -10.96 16.11 10.99
C GLU A 226 -12.41 15.84 11.41
N GLN A 227 -13.37 16.64 10.92
CA GLN A 227 -14.79 16.35 11.13
C GLN A 227 -15.27 15.09 10.42
N VAL A 228 -14.73 14.79 9.22
CA VAL A 228 -14.98 13.50 8.54
C VAL A 228 -14.52 12.34 9.43
N LYS A 229 -13.29 12.41 9.96
CA LYS A 229 -12.71 11.36 10.83
C LYS A 229 -13.51 11.10 12.10
N THR A 230 -14.24 12.10 12.61
CA THR A 230 -15.09 11.95 13.80
C THR A 230 -16.56 11.63 13.47
N THR A 231 -16.91 11.50 12.19
CA THR A 231 -18.30 11.22 11.78
C THR A 231 -18.68 9.78 12.14
N ARG A 232 -19.76 9.59 12.89
CA ARG A 232 -20.32 8.26 13.16
C ARG A 232 -21.03 7.74 11.91
N LEU A 233 -20.55 6.60 11.39
CA LEU A 233 -21.26 5.84 10.36
C LEU A 233 -22.34 4.97 11.01
N LEU A 234 -23.50 4.88 10.37
CA LEU A 234 -24.57 3.97 10.78
C LEU A 234 -24.44 2.64 10.03
N THR A 235 -24.72 1.55 10.74
CA THR A 235 -24.86 0.20 10.23
C THR A 235 -26.30 -0.28 10.43
N GLU A 236 -26.67 -1.43 9.85
CA GLU A 236 -28.00 -2.03 10.07
C GLU A 236 -28.31 -2.26 11.56
N LYS A 237 -27.28 -2.47 12.40
CA LYS A 237 -27.43 -2.65 13.85
C LYS A 237 -27.81 -1.36 14.58
N ASP A 238 -27.62 -0.21 13.94
CA ASP A 238 -27.94 1.10 14.52
C ASP A 238 -29.36 1.57 14.15
N LEU A 239 -30.03 0.87 13.24
CA LEU A 239 -31.40 1.20 12.82
C LEU A 239 -32.42 0.64 13.81
N PRO A 240 -33.57 1.32 14.01
CA PRO A 240 -34.69 0.73 14.74
C PRO A 240 -35.10 -0.60 14.10
N GLN A 241 -35.31 -1.63 14.92
CA GLN A 241 -35.89 -2.90 14.48
C GLN A 241 -37.38 -2.77 14.18
#